data_AF-A0A2C9L0F8-F1
#
_entry.id   AF-A0A2C9L0F8-F1
#
_cell.length_a   1.000
_cell.length_b   1.000
_cell.length_c   1.000
_cell.angle_alpha   90.00
_cell.angle_beta   90.00
_cell.angle_gamma   90.00
#
_symmetry.space_group_name_H-M   'P 1'
#
loop_
_entity.id
_entity.type
_entity.pdbx_description
1 polymer ?
#
loop_
_entity_poly.entity_id
_entity_poly.type
_entity_poly.pdbx_seq_one_letter_code
_entity_poly.pdbx_strand_id
1 'polypeptide(L)'
;MKVKLLQKESAVGNFDFNDDAEPKNDVRNREDESYDDKENVILQKAHKVDDQLKVCPEKPDGLEGNRTCDCEDVSKETLQNMYPELKDGRLQPADCKARERLAIVIPFRDRYHHLHVLINMLIPLLKKQKADVTFFVIEQDDDVPFNRALLQNVGFLESQKVGAFNCYIFHDTDLVPMNFRIMYRCADNPRHFPVALKKYGRRTPKVMYKNSFGGIVALTKAQFLDVNGNSNLYFGWGGEDDDLLIRVETKAYKVKRENSSVYNRTTRQPSR
;
A
#
# COMPACT_ATOMS: atom_id res chain seq x y z
N MET A 1 13.35 11.01 -6.24
CA MET A 1 12.32 10.02 -5.80
C MET A 1 11.18 9.99 -6.79
N LYS A 2 10.66 8.80 -7.11
CA LYS A 2 9.56 8.59 -8.04
C LYS A 2 8.43 7.86 -7.31
N VAL A 3 7.18 8.28 -7.53
CA VAL A 3 6.01 7.54 -7.05
C VAL A 3 5.42 6.76 -8.21
N LYS A 4 5.39 5.44 -8.07
CA LYS A 4 4.87 4.52 -9.07
C LYS A 4 3.58 3.89 -8.56
N LEU A 5 2.51 4.05 -9.34
CA LEU A 5 1.33 3.19 -9.23
C LEU A 5 1.59 1.91 -10.01
N LEU A 6 1.05 0.78 -9.53
CA LEU A 6 1.10 -0.48 -10.28
C LEU A 6 0.15 -0.40 -11.48
N GLN A 7 0.63 0.21 -12.56
CA GLN A 7 -0.13 0.41 -13.78
C GLN A 7 0.08 -0.73 -14.78
N LYS A 8 -0.94 -0.94 -15.61
CA LYS A 8 -0.76 -1.60 -16.90
C LYS A 8 -0.11 -0.57 -17.82
N GLU A 9 1.11 -0.81 -18.31
CA GLU A 9 1.68 0.04 -19.34
C GLU A 9 0.79 -0.08 -20.58
N SER A 10 -0.03 0.95 -20.83
CA SER A 10 -0.61 1.15 -22.15
C SER A 10 0.51 1.69 -23.04
N ALA A 11 0.73 1.01 -24.16
CA ALA A 11 1.50 1.59 -25.26
C ALA A 11 0.87 2.93 -25.66
N VAL A 12 1.74 3.87 -26.06
CA VAL A 12 1.49 5.22 -26.62
C VAL A 12 1.62 6.37 -25.62
N GLY A 13 2.68 7.17 -25.85
CA GLY A 13 2.73 8.59 -25.47
C GLY A 13 3.99 9.02 -24.72
N ASN A 14 5.09 9.24 -25.45
CA ASN A 14 6.22 10.04 -24.93
C ASN A 14 5.69 11.42 -24.51
N PHE A 15 5.89 11.81 -23.26
CA PHE A 15 5.80 13.21 -22.84
C PHE A 15 7.22 13.74 -22.68
N ASP A 16 7.67 14.44 -23.73
CA ASP A 16 8.83 15.33 -23.68
C ASP A 16 8.51 16.50 -22.75
N PHE A 17 9.39 16.79 -21.81
CA PHE A 17 9.38 18.04 -21.05
C PHE A 17 10.34 19.01 -21.74
N ASN A 18 9.81 19.96 -22.50
CA ASN A 18 10.53 21.18 -22.81
C ASN A 18 10.00 22.31 -21.92
N ASP A 19 10.92 22.88 -21.14
CA ASP A 19 10.76 24.14 -20.44
C ASP A 19 10.62 25.32 -21.41
N ASP A 20 10.04 26.41 -20.90
CA ASP A 20 9.87 27.76 -21.49
C ASP A 20 8.52 28.07 -22.16
N ALA A 21 7.59 28.67 -21.39
CA ALA A 21 6.68 29.70 -21.90
C ALA A 21 6.05 30.56 -20.78
N GLU A 22 6.41 31.85 -20.74
CA GLU A 22 5.69 32.93 -20.06
C GLU A 22 4.25 33.10 -20.59
N PRO A 23 3.32 33.68 -19.80
CA PRO A 23 1.90 33.73 -20.18
C PRO A 23 1.64 34.87 -21.18
N LYS A 24 1.17 34.52 -22.38
CA LYS A 24 0.49 35.47 -23.28
C LYS A 24 -1.02 35.25 -23.21
N ASN A 25 -1.71 36.31 -22.80
CA ASN A 25 -3.16 36.47 -22.93
C ASN A 25 -3.56 36.43 -24.41
N ASP A 26 -4.41 35.48 -24.81
CA ASP A 26 -5.36 35.72 -25.90
C ASP A 26 -6.67 34.96 -25.64
N VAL A 27 -7.76 35.69 -25.81
CA VAL A 27 -9.14 35.24 -25.67
C VAL A 27 -9.59 34.71 -27.03
N ARG A 28 -9.97 33.43 -27.11
CA ARG A 28 -11.05 33.00 -28.02
C ARG A 28 -11.64 31.64 -27.67
N ASN A 29 -12.96 31.63 -27.78
CA ASN A 29 -13.95 30.69 -27.23
C ASN A 29 -14.20 29.43 -28.08
N ARG A 30 -14.76 28.42 -27.39
CA ARG A 30 -15.74 27.40 -27.83
C ARG A 30 -15.22 26.23 -28.67
N GLU A 31 -15.05 25.09 -27.99
CA GLU A 31 -15.59 23.75 -28.32
C GLU A 31 -15.03 22.72 -27.31
N ASP A 32 -15.48 22.74 -26.04
CA ASP A 32 -15.04 21.73 -25.04
C ASP A 32 -16.10 21.34 -23.97
N GLU A 33 -17.32 21.90 -24.03
CA GLU A 33 -18.35 21.69 -22.99
C GLU A 33 -19.06 20.30 -23.08
N SER A 34 -18.98 19.60 -24.21
CA SER A 34 -19.70 18.33 -24.42
C SER A 34 -19.01 17.10 -23.81
N TYR A 35 -17.71 17.15 -23.53
CA TYR A 35 -16.96 16.00 -22.99
C TYR A 35 -17.04 15.96 -21.46
N ASP A 36 -16.91 17.12 -20.82
CA ASP A 36 -16.97 17.31 -19.37
C ASP A 36 -18.35 16.98 -18.78
N ASP A 37 -19.44 17.32 -19.48
CA ASP A 37 -20.81 16.97 -19.05
C ASP A 37 -21.06 15.46 -19.03
N LYS A 38 -20.50 14.71 -20.00
CA LYS A 38 -20.66 13.26 -20.06
C LYS A 38 -19.88 12.57 -18.95
N GLU A 39 -18.67 13.04 -18.68
CA GLU A 39 -17.83 12.52 -17.60
C GLU A 39 -18.48 12.81 -16.23
N ASN A 40 -18.99 14.02 -16.02
CA ASN A 40 -19.74 14.38 -14.81
C ASN A 40 -21.01 13.53 -14.62
N VAL A 41 -21.77 13.26 -15.68
CA VAL A 41 -22.96 12.39 -15.61
C VAL A 41 -22.57 10.93 -15.29
N ILE A 42 -21.44 10.44 -15.82
CA ILE A 42 -20.92 9.10 -15.51
C ILE A 42 -20.43 9.02 -14.06
N LEU A 43 -19.68 10.01 -13.59
CA LEU A 43 -19.21 10.11 -12.21
C LEU A 43 -20.37 10.20 -11.21
N GLN A 44 -21.39 11.00 -11.51
CA GLN A 44 -22.61 11.09 -10.71
C GLN A 44 -23.40 9.78 -10.68
N LYS A 45 -23.50 9.08 -11.81
CA LYS A 45 -24.13 7.74 -11.86
C LYS A 45 -23.33 6.71 -11.09
N ALA A 46 -22.00 6.69 -11.22
CA ALA A 46 -21.12 5.81 -10.47
C ALA A 46 -21.22 6.07 -8.97
N HIS A 47 -21.25 7.33 -8.55
CA HIS A 47 -21.45 7.73 -7.15
C HIS A 47 -22.81 7.29 -6.61
N LYS A 48 -23.89 7.46 -7.38
CA LYS A 48 -25.23 6.98 -6.99
C LYS A 48 -25.31 5.45 -6.86
N VAL A 49 -24.58 4.71 -7.70
CA VAL A 49 -24.51 3.24 -7.61
C VAL A 49 -23.71 2.80 -6.39
N ASP A 50 -22.59 3.48 -6.07
CA ASP A 50 -21.79 3.22 -4.86
C ASP A 50 -22.60 3.46 -3.57
N ASP A 51 -23.45 4.49 -3.53
CA ASP A 51 -24.29 4.81 -2.37
C ASP A 51 -25.41 3.79 -2.11
N GLN A 52 -25.75 2.94 -3.09
CA GLN A 52 -26.75 1.88 -2.94
C GLN A 52 -26.16 0.53 -2.51
N LEU A 53 -24.84 0.36 -2.56
CA LEU A 53 -24.19 -0.86 -2.13
C LEU A 53 -24.21 -0.99 -0.61
N LYS A 54 -24.57 -2.19 -0.13
CA LYS A 54 -24.45 -2.51 1.29
C LYS A 54 -22.97 -2.49 1.70
N VAL A 55 -22.70 -2.07 2.93
CA VAL A 55 -21.35 -2.12 3.51
C VAL A 55 -20.89 -3.58 3.61
N CYS A 56 -19.64 -3.85 3.22
CA CYS A 56 -19.06 -5.19 3.31
C CYS A 56 -19.11 -5.74 4.76
N PRO A 57 -19.21 -7.07 4.96
CA PRO A 57 -19.17 -7.65 6.31
C PRO A 57 -17.87 -7.28 7.04
N GLU A 58 -17.93 -7.10 8.35
CA GLU A 58 -16.73 -6.74 9.14
C GLU A 58 -15.65 -7.84 9.09
N LYS A 59 -16.09 -9.09 9.04
CA LYS A 59 -15.25 -10.27 8.83
C LYS A 59 -15.81 -11.05 7.64
N PRO A 60 -15.26 -10.83 6.43
CA PRO A 60 -15.65 -11.61 5.25
C PRO A 60 -15.41 -13.11 5.41
N ASP A 61 -16.18 -13.90 4.67
CA ASP A 61 -16.05 -15.36 4.68
C ASP A 61 -14.77 -15.82 3.96
N GLY A 62 -14.29 -17.03 4.30
CA GLY A 62 -13.16 -17.66 3.61
C GLY A 62 -11.79 -17.08 3.96
N LEU A 63 -11.68 -16.39 5.10
CA LEU A 63 -10.42 -15.95 5.74
C LEU A 63 -9.72 -17.06 6.54
N GLU A 64 -9.93 -18.32 6.17
CA GLU A 64 -9.38 -19.48 6.87
C GLU A 64 -8.18 -20.07 6.14
N GLY A 65 -7.28 -20.70 6.90
CA GLY A 65 -6.18 -21.49 6.35
C GLY A 65 -4.81 -20.79 6.36
N ASN A 66 -3.78 -21.60 6.56
CA ASN A 66 -2.41 -21.23 6.26
C ASN A 66 -2.23 -21.19 4.74
N ARG A 67 -1.42 -20.25 4.26
CA ARG A 67 -1.05 -20.15 2.86
C ARG A 67 0.38 -20.67 2.67
N THR A 68 0.59 -21.46 1.62
CA THR A 68 1.92 -21.78 1.12
C THR A 68 2.46 -20.58 0.36
N CYS A 69 3.74 -20.22 0.56
CA CYS A 69 4.29 -19.11 -0.19
C CYS A 69 4.47 -19.55 -1.64
N ASP A 70 3.73 -18.91 -2.54
CA ASP A 70 4.06 -18.90 -3.96
C ASP A 70 5.15 -17.84 -4.18
N CYS A 71 6.35 -18.20 -3.73
CA CYS A 71 7.54 -17.36 -3.70
C CYS A 71 8.37 -17.52 -5.00
N GLU A 72 7.79 -18.12 -6.04
CA GLU A 72 8.44 -18.25 -7.34
C GLU A 72 8.55 -16.87 -8.02
N ASP A 73 9.48 -16.74 -8.96
CA ASP A 73 9.62 -15.47 -9.68
C ASP A 73 8.42 -15.27 -10.60
N VAL A 74 7.75 -14.12 -10.46
CA VAL A 74 6.58 -13.77 -11.25
C VAL A 74 6.89 -12.48 -12.01
N SER A 75 6.68 -12.50 -13.33
CA SER A 75 6.90 -11.32 -14.17
C SER A 75 5.78 -10.29 -14.00
N LYS A 76 6.06 -9.03 -14.36
CA LYS A 76 5.07 -7.95 -14.35
C LYS A 76 3.88 -8.27 -15.26
N GLU A 77 4.15 -8.81 -16.45
CA GLU A 77 3.13 -9.19 -17.45
C GLU A 77 2.25 -10.31 -16.92
N THR A 78 2.86 -11.29 -16.23
CA THR A 78 2.13 -12.39 -15.62
C THR A 78 1.18 -11.87 -14.54
N LEU A 79 1.62 -10.95 -13.67
CA LEU A 79 0.74 -10.31 -12.68
C LEU A 79 -0.42 -9.54 -13.32
N GLN A 80 -0.15 -8.77 -14.38
CA GLN A 80 -1.17 -8.01 -15.09
C GLN A 80 -2.23 -8.91 -15.74
N ASN A 81 -1.82 -10.08 -16.23
CA ASN A 81 -2.72 -11.07 -16.81
C ASN A 81 -3.52 -11.83 -15.75
N MET A 82 -2.91 -12.14 -14.60
CA MET A 82 -3.58 -12.83 -13.49
C MET A 82 -4.60 -11.95 -12.76
N TYR A 83 -4.34 -10.63 -12.69
CA TYR A 83 -5.14 -9.68 -11.93
C TYR A 83 -5.60 -8.49 -12.80
N PRO A 84 -6.40 -8.73 -13.85
CA PRO A 84 -6.89 -7.68 -14.75
C PRO A 84 -7.80 -6.65 -14.04
N GLU A 85 -8.35 -6.99 -12.87
CA GLU A 85 -9.12 -6.08 -12.03
C GLU A 85 -8.28 -5.02 -11.32
N LEU A 86 -6.95 -5.20 -11.24
CA LEU A 86 -6.05 -4.21 -10.67
C LEU A 86 -5.85 -3.06 -11.67
N LYS A 87 -6.69 -2.03 -11.56
CA LYS A 87 -6.64 -0.83 -12.42
C LYS A 87 -5.91 0.29 -11.69
N ASP A 88 -4.86 0.83 -12.30
CA ASP A 88 -4.03 1.90 -11.72
C ASP A 88 -3.55 1.62 -10.30
N GLY A 89 -3.22 0.35 -10.03
CA GLY A 89 -2.81 -0.13 -8.72
C GLY A 89 -3.92 -0.19 -7.68
N ARG A 90 -5.19 0.00 -8.05
CA ARG A 90 -6.35 -0.09 -7.17
C ARG A 90 -7.12 -1.40 -7.37
N LEU A 91 -7.53 -1.98 -6.25
CA LEU A 91 -8.43 -3.12 -6.14
C LEU A 91 -9.61 -2.71 -5.24
N GLN A 92 -10.83 -3.00 -5.66
CA GLN A 92 -12.06 -2.69 -4.91
C GLN A 92 -13.08 -3.82 -5.05
N PRO A 93 -13.84 -4.18 -4.00
CA PRO A 93 -14.96 -5.12 -4.12
C PRO A 93 -16.05 -4.58 -5.06
N ALA A 94 -16.58 -5.45 -5.93
CA ALA A 94 -17.65 -5.08 -6.86
C ALA A 94 -19.07 -5.21 -6.24
N ASP A 95 -19.19 -5.98 -5.16
CA ASP A 95 -20.47 -6.43 -4.59
C ASP A 95 -20.87 -5.75 -3.27
N CYS A 96 -19.98 -4.93 -2.70
CA CYS A 96 -20.23 -4.20 -1.46
C CYS A 96 -19.32 -2.99 -1.32
N LYS A 97 -19.71 -2.03 -0.48
CA LYS A 97 -18.90 -0.86 -0.14
C LYS A 97 -17.89 -1.21 0.97
N ALA A 98 -16.60 -1.09 0.67
CA ALA A 98 -15.54 -1.36 1.65
C ALA A 98 -15.65 -0.40 2.85
N ARG A 99 -15.30 -0.89 4.04
CA ARG A 99 -15.38 -0.10 5.30
C ARG A 99 -14.26 0.93 5.42
N GLU A 100 -13.12 0.63 4.82
CA GLU A 100 -11.91 1.45 4.83
C GLU A 100 -11.36 1.52 3.41
N ARG A 101 -10.72 2.64 3.08
CA ARG A 101 -9.96 2.84 1.85
C ARG A 101 -8.48 2.86 2.20
N LEU A 102 -7.80 1.80 1.81
CA LEU A 102 -6.43 1.48 2.23
C LEU A 102 -5.41 2.06 1.23
N ALA A 103 -4.39 2.75 1.74
CA ALA A 103 -3.17 3.04 1.02
C ALA A 103 -2.07 2.09 1.53
N ILE A 104 -1.64 1.13 0.71
CA ILE A 104 -0.47 0.30 1.03
C ILE A 104 0.75 1.00 0.43
N VAL A 105 1.59 1.55 1.31
CA VAL A 105 2.79 2.31 0.94
C VAL A 105 4.02 1.41 1.07
N ILE A 106 4.72 1.20 -0.05
CA ILE A 106 5.82 0.27 -0.18
C ILE A 106 7.09 1.07 -0.55
N PRO A 107 7.99 1.32 0.41
CA PRO A 107 9.29 1.94 0.12
C PRO A 107 10.16 0.95 -0.66
N PHE A 108 10.77 1.43 -1.76
CA PHE A 108 11.36 0.57 -2.78
C PHE A 108 12.65 1.12 -3.38
N ARG A 109 13.60 0.22 -3.67
CA ARG A 109 14.76 0.42 -4.55
C ARG A 109 15.25 -0.95 -5.03
N ASP A 110 15.34 -1.17 -6.34
CA ASP A 110 15.96 -2.35 -6.98
C ASP A 110 15.54 -3.73 -6.44
N ARG A 111 14.27 -3.89 -6.04
CA ARG A 111 13.74 -5.14 -5.45
C ARG A 111 12.55 -5.73 -6.21
N TYR A 112 12.53 -5.61 -7.54
CA TYR A 112 11.37 -5.99 -8.37
C TYR A 112 10.87 -7.42 -8.13
N HIS A 113 11.78 -8.40 -8.03
CA HIS A 113 11.42 -9.79 -7.67
C HIS A 113 10.59 -9.86 -6.37
N HIS A 114 11.07 -9.21 -5.29
CA HIS A 114 10.37 -9.18 -4.01
C HIS A 114 9.01 -8.49 -4.12
N LEU A 115 8.95 -7.38 -4.87
CA LEU A 115 7.71 -6.64 -5.09
C LEU A 115 6.68 -7.49 -5.83
N HIS A 116 7.07 -8.20 -6.90
CA HIS A 116 6.14 -9.02 -7.67
C HIS A 116 5.58 -10.17 -6.84
N VAL A 117 6.45 -10.86 -6.08
CA VAL A 117 6.01 -11.90 -5.13
C VAL A 117 5.07 -11.30 -4.08
N LEU A 118 5.39 -10.12 -3.53
CA LEU A 118 4.52 -9.46 -2.56
C LEU A 118 3.13 -9.17 -3.13
N ILE A 119 3.06 -8.60 -4.33
CA ILE A 119 1.77 -8.28 -4.98
C ILE A 119 0.97 -9.55 -5.28
N ASN A 120 1.61 -10.61 -5.77
CA ASN A 120 0.96 -11.92 -5.96
C ASN A 120 0.40 -12.50 -4.66
N MET A 121 1.06 -12.20 -3.54
CA MET A 121 0.61 -12.63 -2.22
C MET A 121 -0.48 -11.73 -1.63
N LEU A 122 -0.44 -10.41 -1.86
CA LEU A 122 -1.42 -9.49 -1.29
C LEU A 122 -2.77 -9.50 -2.02
N ILE A 123 -2.80 -9.59 -3.36
CA ILE A 123 -4.06 -9.45 -4.10
C ILE A 123 -5.11 -10.50 -3.70
N PRO A 124 -4.82 -11.83 -3.67
CA PRO A 124 -5.82 -12.82 -3.25
C PRO A 124 -6.29 -12.64 -1.81
N LEU A 125 -5.40 -12.19 -0.92
CA LEU A 125 -5.73 -11.89 0.47
C LEU A 125 -6.72 -10.72 0.56
N LEU A 126 -6.41 -9.61 -0.10
CA LEU A 126 -7.19 -8.38 -0.05
C LEU A 126 -8.56 -8.53 -0.75
N LYS A 127 -8.63 -9.36 -1.81
CA LYS A 127 -9.91 -9.76 -2.43
C LYS A 127 -10.82 -10.49 -1.44
N LYS A 128 -10.29 -11.48 -0.72
CA LYS A 128 -11.04 -12.19 0.33
C LYS A 128 -11.49 -11.24 1.44
N GLN A 129 -10.67 -10.25 1.77
CA GLN A 129 -10.98 -9.23 2.77
C GLN A 129 -11.96 -8.16 2.29
N LYS A 130 -12.41 -8.21 1.02
CA LYS A 130 -13.29 -7.18 0.42
C LYS A 130 -12.72 -5.77 0.61
N ALA A 131 -11.41 -5.62 0.45
CA ALA A 131 -10.70 -4.36 0.67
C ALA A 131 -10.80 -3.44 -0.56
N ASP A 132 -11.05 -2.14 -0.31
CA ASP A 132 -10.74 -1.07 -1.27
C ASP A 132 -9.33 -0.59 -0.96
N VAL A 133 -8.38 -0.87 -1.85
CA VAL A 133 -6.96 -0.70 -1.61
C VAL A 133 -6.26 -0.17 -2.84
N THR A 134 -5.30 0.73 -2.64
CA THR A 134 -4.37 1.20 -3.68
C THR A 134 -2.94 0.99 -3.22
N PHE A 135 -2.12 0.39 -4.10
CA PHE A 135 -0.69 0.16 -3.86
C PHE A 135 0.13 1.36 -4.35
N PHE A 136 0.98 1.89 -3.48
CA PHE A 136 1.89 2.99 -3.76
C PHE A 136 3.32 2.50 -3.60
N VAL A 137 4.04 2.33 -4.71
CA VAL A 137 5.45 1.96 -4.71
C VAL A 137 6.27 3.24 -4.76
N ILE A 138 7.00 3.54 -3.69
CA ILE A 138 7.77 4.78 -3.55
C ILE A 138 9.24 4.46 -3.80
N GLU A 139 9.72 4.81 -4.99
CA GLU A 139 11.05 4.47 -5.46
C GLU A 139 12.06 5.57 -5.13
N GLN A 140 13.14 5.17 -4.45
CA GLN A 140 14.31 6.00 -4.23
C GLN A 140 15.36 5.70 -5.30
N ASP A 141 15.49 6.60 -6.28
CA ASP A 141 16.31 6.46 -7.48
C ASP A 141 17.52 7.39 -7.45
N ASP A 142 18.20 7.42 -6.30
CA ASP A 142 19.39 8.22 -6.04
C ASP A 142 20.45 7.36 -5.34
N ASP A 143 21.70 7.85 -5.36
CA ASP A 143 22.84 7.11 -4.81
C ASP A 143 23.00 7.26 -3.29
N VAL A 144 22.14 8.05 -2.63
CA VAL A 144 22.21 8.21 -1.17
C VAL A 144 21.69 6.95 -0.47
N PRO A 145 22.11 6.67 0.79
CA PRO A 145 21.61 5.52 1.52
C PRO A 145 20.07 5.51 1.58
N PHE A 146 19.50 4.31 1.50
CA PHE A 146 18.06 4.13 1.47
C PHE A 146 17.42 4.72 2.75
N ASN A 147 16.36 5.52 2.60
CA ASN A 147 15.65 6.15 3.70
C ASN A 147 14.20 5.67 3.72
N ARG A 148 13.99 4.52 4.39
CA ARG A 148 12.70 3.84 4.48
C ARG A 148 11.60 4.74 5.03
N ALA A 149 11.87 5.43 6.14
CA ALA A 149 10.92 6.28 6.84
C ALA A 149 10.50 7.52 6.03
N LEU A 150 11.45 8.16 5.36
CA LEU A 150 11.17 9.28 4.47
C LEU A 150 10.28 8.85 3.31
N LEU A 151 10.56 7.72 2.66
CA LEU A 151 9.73 7.22 1.56
C LEU A 151 8.30 6.90 2.02
N GLN A 152 8.11 6.45 3.25
CA GLN A 152 6.78 6.27 3.84
C GLN A 152 6.03 7.61 4.00
N ASN A 153 6.72 8.66 4.44
CA ASN A 153 6.16 10.02 4.50
C ASN A 153 5.78 10.54 3.10
N VAL A 154 6.65 10.34 2.10
CA VAL A 154 6.35 10.69 0.70
C VAL A 154 5.13 9.95 0.21
N GLY A 155 5.03 8.64 0.42
CA GLY A 155 3.87 7.86 0.03
C GLY A 155 2.58 8.29 0.73
N PHE A 156 2.66 8.67 2.01
CA PHE A 156 1.54 9.26 2.73
C PHE A 156 1.03 10.54 2.04
N LEU A 157 1.94 11.47 1.70
CA LEU A 157 1.58 12.74 1.06
C LEU A 157 1.07 12.55 -0.37
N GLU A 158 1.77 11.76 -1.19
CA GLU A 158 1.45 11.58 -2.60
C GLU A 158 0.14 10.80 -2.80
N SER A 159 -0.15 9.81 -1.95
CA SER A 159 -1.43 9.09 -2.02
C SER A 159 -2.64 9.99 -1.82
N GLN A 160 -2.52 11.10 -1.08
CA GLN A 160 -3.65 12.01 -0.86
C GLN A 160 -4.06 12.78 -2.11
N LYS A 161 -3.16 12.91 -3.08
CA LYS A 161 -3.46 13.49 -4.39
C LYS A 161 -4.26 12.52 -5.28
N VAL A 162 -4.19 11.22 -4.99
CA VAL A 162 -4.86 10.15 -5.75
C VAL A 162 -6.23 9.80 -5.18
N GLY A 163 -6.42 9.93 -3.86
CA GLY A 163 -7.72 9.65 -3.27
C GLY A 163 -7.83 9.88 -1.77
N ALA A 164 -9.06 9.78 -1.27
CA ALA A 164 -9.39 9.92 0.14
C ALA A 164 -9.14 8.60 0.90
N PHE A 165 -7.88 8.30 1.19
CA PHE A 165 -7.49 7.17 2.02
C PHE A 165 -7.66 7.49 3.50
N ASN A 166 -8.23 6.54 4.26
CA ASN A 166 -8.43 6.68 5.70
C ASN A 166 -7.59 5.70 6.53
N CYS A 167 -6.99 4.69 5.89
CA CYS A 167 -6.07 3.75 6.50
C CYS A 167 -4.78 3.64 5.69
N TYR A 168 -3.65 3.76 6.38
CA TYR A 168 -2.32 3.66 5.80
C TYR A 168 -1.62 2.43 6.33
N ILE A 169 -1.11 1.59 5.44
CA ILE A 169 -0.33 0.40 5.78
C ILE A 169 1.06 0.60 5.17
N PHE A 170 2.04 0.83 6.03
CA PHE A 170 3.44 0.96 5.64
C PHE A 170 4.07 -0.43 5.64
N HIS A 171 4.56 -0.87 4.49
CA HIS A 171 4.81 -2.27 4.24
C HIS A 171 6.18 -2.51 3.60
N ASP A 172 7.06 -3.27 4.27
CA ASP A 172 8.34 -3.67 3.69
C ASP A 172 8.15 -4.58 2.46
N THR A 173 8.90 -4.33 1.39
CA THR A 173 8.77 -5.06 0.11
C THR A 173 8.99 -6.57 0.22
N ASP A 174 9.75 -7.05 1.23
CA ASP A 174 10.15 -8.47 1.34
C ASP A 174 9.31 -9.32 2.30
N LEU A 175 8.26 -8.77 2.93
CA LEU A 175 7.46 -9.47 3.94
C LEU A 175 6.12 -9.97 3.39
N VAL A 176 5.97 -11.26 3.15
CA VAL A 176 4.73 -11.82 2.58
C VAL A 176 3.84 -12.48 3.65
N PRO A 177 2.53 -12.19 3.69
CA PRO A 177 1.62 -12.80 4.66
C PRO A 177 1.36 -14.27 4.35
N MET A 178 1.45 -15.11 5.37
CA MET A 178 1.34 -16.57 5.25
C MET A 178 0.01 -17.14 5.78
N ASN A 179 -0.96 -16.28 6.09
CA ASN A 179 -2.25 -16.70 6.61
C ASN A 179 -3.36 -15.73 6.17
N PHE A 180 -4.51 -16.27 5.74
CA PHE A 180 -5.63 -15.44 5.30
C PHE A 180 -6.33 -14.69 6.44
N ARG A 181 -6.07 -15.07 7.69
CA ARG A 181 -6.60 -14.41 8.90
C ARG A 181 -5.95 -13.05 9.20
N ILE A 182 -4.83 -12.74 8.55
CA ILE A 182 -4.11 -11.48 8.76
C ILE A 182 -4.90 -10.35 8.11
N MET A 183 -5.69 -9.62 8.91
CA MET A 183 -6.57 -8.56 8.41
C MET A 183 -5.81 -7.24 8.17
N TYR A 184 -5.68 -6.85 6.91
CA TYR A 184 -5.08 -5.58 6.51
C TYR A 184 -6.13 -4.48 6.66
N ARG A 185 -6.14 -3.85 7.84
CA ARG A 185 -7.05 -2.76 8.20
C ARG A 185 -6.47 -1.94 9.32
N CYS A 186 -7.01 -0.75 9.53
CA CYS A 186 -6.64 0.07 10.67
C CYS A 186 -7.46 -0.30 11.92
N ALA A 187 -7.24 0.44 13.00
CA ALA A 187 -7.99 0.35 14.25
C ALA A 187 -7.89 1.68 14.99
N ASP A 188 -8.64 1.80 16.09
CA ASP A 188 -8.56 2.91 17.04
C ASP A 188 -7.16 3.14 17.62
N ASN A 189 -6.28 2.14 17.55
CA ASN A 189 -4.86 2.30 17.85
C ASN A 189 -4.01 1.75 16.70
N PRO A 190 -2.78 2.27 16.50
CA PRO A 190 -1.83 1.75 15.52
C PRO A 190 -1.66 0.25 15.65
N ARG A 191 -1.73 -0.43 14.50
CA ARG A 191 -1.53 -1.88 14.44
C ARG A 191 -0.10 -2.17 14.04
N HIS A 192 0.49 -3.14 14.72
CA HIS A 192 1.72 -3.80 14.28
C HIS A 192 1.37 -5.20 13.82
N PHE A 193 1.93 -5.60 12.68
CA PHE A 193 1.82 -6.95 12.17
C PHE A 193 3.11 -7.68 12.53
N PRO A 194 3.23 -8.24 13.76
CA PRO A 194 4.50 -8.73 14.27
C PRO A 194 5.04 -9.84 13.39
N VAL A 195 6.22 -9.63 12.84
CA VAL A 195 6.81 -10.57 11.89
C VAL A 195 7.33 -11.79 12.65
N ALA A 196 6.51 -12.83 12.79
CA ALA A 196 7.00 -14.15 13.13
C ALA A 196 7.64 -14.76 11.88
N LEU A 197 8.93 -14.52 11.68
CA LEU A 197 9.64 -15.09 10.54
C LEU A 197 9.71 -16.61 10.72
N LYS A 198 9.12 -17.34 9.77
CA LYS A 198 9.14 -18.81 9.70
C LYS A 198 10.57 -19.39 9.85
N LYS A 199 11.60 -18.64 9.43
CA LYS A 199 13.03 -18.99 9.54
C LYS A 199 13.47 -19.35 10.97
N TYR A 200 12.79 -18.85 12.02
CA TYR A 200 13.15 -19.16 13.40
C TYR A 200 12.44 -20.39 13.99
N GLY A 201 11.65 -21.14 13.21
CA GLY A 201 11.04 -22.41 13.62
C GLY A 201 10.09 -22.32 14.82
N ARG A 202 9.65 -21.11 15.21
CA ARG A 202 8.82 -20.91 16.41
C ARG A 202 7.34 -21.14 16.09
N ARG A 203 6.69 -21.96 16.91
CA ARG A 203 5.24 -22.23 16.87
C ARG A 203 4.38 -21.04 17.31
N THR A 204 5.00 -20.04 17.96
CA THR A 204 4.33 -18.83 18.45
C THR A 204 4.91 -17.57 17.81
N PRO A 205 4.07 -16.65 17.31
CA PRO A 205 4.52 -15.33 16.88
C PRO A 205 5.17 -14.59 18.04
N LYS A 206 6.50 -14.46 17.99
CA LYS A 206 7.24 -13.62 18.94
C LYS A 206 7.93 -12.55 18.14
N VAL A 207 7.62 -11.30 18.48
CA VAL A 207 8.36 -10.12 18.04
C VAL A 207 9.86 -10.32 18.30
N MET A 208 10.69 -9.77 17.42
CA MET A 208 12.15 -9.89 17.54
C MET A 208 12.63 -9.38 18.90
N TYR A 209 12.04 -8.28 19.37
CA TYR A 209 12.25 -7.69 20.68
C TYR A 209 10.97 -6.98 21.15
N LYS A 210 10.87 -6.69 22.46
CA LYS A 210 9.64 -6.21 23.13
C LYS A 210 9.02 -4.97 22.45
N ASN A 211 9.87 -4.08 21.97
CA ASN A 211 9.50 -2.78 21.42
C ASN A 211 9.60 -2.74 19.89
N SER A 212 9.60 -3.89 19.20
CA SER A 212 9.71 -3.85 17.74
C SER A 212 8.45 -3.26 17.12
N PHE A 213 8.63 -2.27 16.24
CA PHE A 213 7.56 -1.64 15.46
C PHE A 213 7.91 -1.52 13.96
N GLY A 214 8.97 -2.19 13.50
CA GLY A 214 9.32 -2.29 12.08
C GLY A 214 8.57 -3.38 11.32
N GLY A 215 8.90 -3.53 10.04
CA GLY A 215 8.23 -4.47 9.14
C GLY A 215 6.96 -3.88 8.54
N ILE A 216 5.82 -4.19 9.13
CA ILE A 216 4.51 -3.74 8.66
C ILE A 216 3.71 -3.13 9.81
N VAL A 217 3.27 -1.90 9.62
CA VAL A 217 2.45 -1.15 10.57
C VAL A 217 1.27 -0.49 9.85
N ALA A 218 0.13 -0.40 10.53
CA ALA A 218 -1.02 0.33 10.04
C ALA A 218 -1.42 1.45 11.00
N LEU A 219 -1.65 2.64 10.44
CA LEU A 219 -2.12 3.82 11.14
C LEU A 219 -3.27 4.43 10.35
N THR A 220 -4.30 4.90 11.03
CA THR A 220 -5.31 5.76 10.38
C THR A 220 -4.66 7.05 9.90
N LYS A 221 -5.28 7.74 8.94
CA LYS A 221 -4.84 9.08 8.52
C LYS A 221 -4.66 10.02 9.73
N ALA A 222 -5.62 10.01 10.65
CA ALA A 222 -5.61 10.84 11.85
C ALA A 222 -4.43 10.48 12.78
N GLN A 223 -4.21 9.19 13.05
CA GLN A 223 -3.09 8.73 13.87
C GLN A 223 -1.74 9.13 13.28
N PHE A 224 -1.55 8.96 11.97
CA PHE A 224 -0.27 9.28 11.33
C PHE A 224 0.02 10.78 11.33
N LEU A 225 -1.00 11.62 11.14
CA LEU A 225 -0.88 13.08 11.27
C LEU A 225 -0.59 13.49 12.72
N ASP A 226 -1.27 12.89 13.69
CA ASP A 226 -1.12 13.23 15.11
C ASP A 226 0.31 12.97 15.64
N VAL A 227 0.94 11.88 15.20
CA VAL A 227 2.34 11.56 15.53
C VAL A 227 3.37 12.33 14.68
N ASN A 228 2.91 13.21 13.77
CA ASN A 228 3.72 13.94 12.80
C ASN A 228 4.57 13.04 11.89
N GLY A 229 3.97 11.94 11.42
CA GLY A 229 4.62 10.98 10.53
C GLY A 229 5.89 10.34 11.10
N ASN A 230 6.72 9.81 10.20
CA ASN A 230 8.04 9.27 10.53
C ASN A 230 9.13 10.36 10.57
N SER A 231 10.29 10.08 11.16
CA SER A 231 11.49 10.92 10.97
C SER A 231 12.10 10.77 9.58
N ASN A 232 12.53 11.88 8.98
CA ASN A 232 13.24 11.90 7.71
C ASN A 232 14.77 11.73 7.86
N LEU A 233 15.29 11.60 9.08
CA LEU A 233 16.73 11.69 9.36
C LEU A 233 17.47 10.34 9.31
N TYR A 234 16.76 9.23 9.16
CA TYR A 234 17.33 7.89 9.19
C TYR A 234 17.73 7.39 7.80
N PHE A 235 18.98 7.65 7.43
CA PHE A 235 19.60 7.14 6.21
C PHE A 235 20.35 5.83 6.51
N GLY A 236 20.00 4.75 5.81
CA GLY A 236 20.57 3.43 6.07
C GLY A 236 19.75 2.59 7.05
N TRP A 237 20.40 1.65 7.73
CA TRP A 237 19.72 0.66 8.57
C TRP A 237 19.56 1.13 10.02
N GLY A 238 18.30 1.19 10.50
CA GLY A 238 17.93 1.06 11.90
C GLY A 238 17.54 2.36 12.61
N GLY A 239 16.66 2.20 13.60
CA GLY A 239 16.26 3.24 14.56
C GLY A 239 15.04 4.05 14.13
N GLU A 240 14.62 3.98 12.87
CA GLU A 240 13.48 4.75 12.36
C GLU A 240 12.13 4.17 12.84
N ASP A 241 12.06 2.86 12.99
CA ASP A 241 10.88 2.16 13.50
C ASP A 241 10.74 2.30 15.03
N ASP A 242 11.86 2.32 15.74
CA ASP A 242 11.92 2.67 17.18
C ASP A 242 11.47 4.13 17.41
N ASP A 243 11.94 5.10 16.59
CA ASP A 243 11.48 6.49 16.67
C ASP A 243 9.98 6.61 16.45
N LEU A 244 9.44 5.94 15.42
CA LEU A 244 7.99 5.92 15.19
C LEU A 244 7.23 5.36 16.40
N LEU A 245 7.73 4.28 17.03
CA LEU A 245 7.11 3.74 18.23
C LEU A 245 7.08 4.77 19.36
N ILE A 246 8.19 5.46 19.62
CA ILE A 246 8.27 6.49 20.65
C ILE A 246 7.25 7.60 20.40
N ARG A 247 7.07 8.03 19.14
CA ARG A 247 6.06 9.04 18.78
C ARG A 247 4.64 8.56 19.03
N VAL A 248 4.34 7.31 18.65
CA VAL A 248 3.05 6.66 18.91
C VAL A 248 2.76 6.60 20.41
N GLU A 249 3.72 6.15 21.22
CA GLU A 249 3.56 6.03 22.67
C GLU A 249 3.46 7.39 23.36
N THR A 250 4.18 8.40 22.88
CA THR A 250 4.10 9.79 23.39
C THR A 250 2.72 10.40 23.18
N LYS A 251 1.99 9.97 22.14
CA LYS A 251 0.58 10.33 21.89
C LYS A 251 -0.42 9.42 22.61
N ALA A 252 0.05 8.62 23.58
CA ALA A 252 -0.74 7.71 24.41
C ALA A 252 -1.48 6.60 23.64
N TYR A 253 -1.10 6.33 22.40
CA TYR A 253 -1.61 5.18 21.66
C TYR A 253 -1.00 3.88 22.20
N LYS A 254 -1.79 2.81 22.18
CA LYS A 254 -1.40 1.45 22.57
C LYS A 254 -1.32 0.55 21.35
N VAL A 255 -0.12 0.15 20.96
CA VAL A 255 0.09 -0.70 19.78
C VAL A 255 -0.72 -2.00 19.87
N LYS A 256 -1.61 -2.22 18.91
CA LYS A 256 -2.36 -3.47 18.75
C LYS A 256 -1.53 -4.44 17.91
N ARG A 257 -1.01 -5.52 18.51
CA ARG A 257 -0.26 -6.55 17.79
C ARG A 257 -1.20 -7.60 17.18
N GLU A 258 -1.04 -7.89 15.89
CA GLU A 258 -1.83 -8.90 15.19
C GLU A 258 -1.31 -10.32 15.52
N ASN A 259 -2.12 -11.08 16.26
CA ASN A 259 -1.72 -12.40 16.78
C ASN A 259 -1.62 -13.47 15.68
N SER A 260 -2.19 -13.22 14.50
CA SER A 260 -2.14 -14.13 13.34
C SER A 260 -0.97 -13.87 12.37
N SER A 261 -0.05 -12.95 12.71
CA SER A 261 1.03 -12.46 11.84
C SER A 261 2.18 -13.46 11.60
N VAL A 262 1.89 -14.55 10.91
CA VAL A 262 2.94 -15.38 10.31
C VAL A 262 3.30 -14.78 8.96
N TYR A 263 4.56 -14.38 8.82
CA TYR A 263 5.11 -13.80 7.59
C TYR A 263 6.32 -14.59 7.13
N ASN A 264 6.51 -14.65 5.82
CA ASN A 264 7.75 -15.13 5.24
C ASN A 264 8.55 -13.95 4.72
N ARG A 265 9.88 -13.99 4.87
CA ARG A 265 10.76 -13.03 4.19
C ARG A 265 11.20 -13.66 2.88
N THR A 266 10.91 -13.00 1.77
CA THR A 266 11.36 -13.45 0.46
C THR A 266 12.89 -13.31 0.40
N THR A 267 13.57 -14.36 -0.05
CA THR A 267 15.00 -14.37 -0.35
C THR A 267 15.14 -14.53 -1.85
N ARG A 268 16.06 -13.81 -2.51
CA ARG A 268 16.49 -14.23 -3.86
C ARG A 268 16.89 -15.70 -3.75
N GLN A 269 16.22 -16.59 -4.50
CA GLN A 269 16.81 -17.91 -4.70
C GLN A 269 18.18 -17.68 -5.34
N PRO A 270 19.26 -18.34 -4.87
CA PRO A 270 20.49 -18.37 -5.65
C PRO A 270 20.10 -18.90 -7.03
N SER A 271 20.44 -18.17 -8.09
CA SER A 271 20.39 -18.71 -9.45
C SER A 271 21.12 -20.05 -9.42
N ARG A 272 20.39 -21.14 -9.64
CA ARG A 272 20.98 -22.46 -9.84
C ARG A 272 21.66 -22.50 -11.20
#